data_AF-A0A222MVK5-F1
#
_entry.id   AF-A0A222MVK5-F1
#
_cell.length_a   1.000
_cell.length_b   1.000
_cell.length_c   1.000
_cell.angle_alpha   90.00
_cell.angle_beta   90.00
_cell.angle_gamma   90.00
#
_symmetry.space_group_name_H-M   'P 1'
#
loop_
_entity.id
_entity.type
_entity.pdbx_description
1 polymer ?
#
loop_
_entity_poly.entity_id
_entity_poly.type
_entity_poly.pdbx_seq_one_letter_code
_entity_poly.pdbx_strand_id
1 'polypeptide(L)'
;MRIKQAHIPYIANKIVLDMVNSSFVELKDNYDNLLSKSKEILEKDLFKERSLDERVKELLEEQEDEMEFMQVDRKNMFWLVKKRLAPEFDVILNNEDRHNDLAHKILSAFVDNDFINFDVSENRIKNLIFSSIENYLRTYESLEDEVYEKISHYKRKLVPGSEEFEIVFDKLYQEELKKRGML
;
A
#
# COMPACT_ATOMS: atom_id res chain seq x y z
N MET A 1 -3.87 7.22 -1.99
CA MET A 1 -4.69 6.10 -1.45
C MET A 1 -3.91 5.33 -0.38
N ARG A 2 -4.55 4.70 0.63
CA ARG A 2 -3.86 3.85 1.62
C ARG A 2 -3.50 2.50 0.99
N ILE A 3 -2.28 2.01 1.20
CA ILE A 3 -1.87 0.69 0.70
C ILE A 3 -2.63 -0.39 1.48
N LYS A 4 -3.46 -1.18 0.78
CA LYS A 4 -4.16 -2.36 1.34
C LYS A 4 -3.32 -3.61 1.15
N GLN A 5 -3.57 -4.64 1.96
CA GLN A 5 -2.86 -5.92 1.89
C GLN A 5 -2.95 -6.58 0.50
N ALA A 6 -4.09 -6.46 -0.18
CA ALA A 6 -4.30 -7.00 -1.53
C ALA A 6 -3.38 -6.37 -2.58
N HIS A 7 -2.91 -5.13 -2.37
CA HIS A 7 -2.07 -4.41 -3.34
C HIS A 7 -0.59 -4.72 -3.23
N ILE A 8 -0.12 -5.19 -2.07
CA ILE A 8 1.28 -5.49 -1.79
C ILE A 8 1.94 -6.34 -2.90
N PRO A 9 1.38 -7.49 -3.32
CA PRO A 9 2.02 -8.32 -4.33
C PRO A 9 2.14 -7.62 -5.69
N TYR A 10 1.19 -6.77 -6.04
CA TYR A 10 1.19 -6.05 -7.30
C TYR A 10 2.15 -4.85 -7.28
N ILE A 11 2.23 -4.13 -6.16
CA ILE A 11 3.21 -3.05 -5.96
C ILE A 11 4.62 -3.63 -6.03
N ALA A 12 4.87 -4.75 -5.34
CA ALA A 12 6.16 -5.44 -5.38
C ALA A 12 6.55 -5.85 -6.81
N ASN A 13 5.64 -6.48 -7.55
CA ASN A 13 5.85 -6.80 -8.96
C ASN A 13 6.19 -5.58 -9.80
N LYS A 14 5.43 -4.48 -9.63
CA LYS A 14 5.61 -3.25 -10.39
C LYS A 14 6.98 -2.62 -10.14
N ILE A 15 7.43 -2.58 -8.89
CA ILE A 15 8.76 -2.08 -8.51
C ILE A 15 9.84 -2.89 -9.22
N VAL A 16 9.79 -4.23 -9.13
CA VAL A 16 10.81 -5.08 -9.73
C VAL A 16 10.80 -4.95 -11.26
N LEU A 17 9.62 -4.93 -11.90
CA LEU A 17 9.50 -4.74 -13.35
C LEU A 17 10.08 -3.39 -13.82
N ASP A 18 9.77 -2.30 -13.11
CA ASP A 18 10.29 -0.97 -13.46
C ASP A 18 11.81 -0.90 -13.26
N MET A 19 12.36 -1.66 -12.30
CA MET A 19 13.80 -1.81 -12.12
C MET A 19 14.44 -2.62 -13.26
N VAL A 20 13.86 -3.74 -13.68
CA VAL A 20 14.38 -4.55 -14.81
C VAL A 20 14.33 -3.76 -16.12
N ASN A 21 13.26 -2.99 -16.34
CA ASN A 21 13.10 -2.15 -17.52
C ASN A 21 13.99 -0.91 -17.49
N SER A 22 14.60 -0.60 -16.34
CA SER A 22 15.52 0.52 -16.23
C SER A 22 16.88 0.13 -16.81
N SER A 23 17.44 0.98 -17.67
CA SER A 23 18.73 0.72 -18.33
C SER A 23 19.95 0.84 -17.42
N PHE A 24 19.73 1.06 -16.12
CA PHE A 24 20.78 1.43 -15.15
C PHE A 24 20.73 0.57 -13.88
N VAL A 25 19.93 -0.50 -13.87
CA VAL A 25 19.91 -1.50 -12.79
C VAL A 25 20.18 -2.86 -13.41
N GLU A 26 21.22 -3.52 -12.92
CA GLU A 26 21.54 -4.90 -13.28
C GLU A 26 21.09 -5.82 -12.14
N LEU A 27 20.26 -6.82 -12.47
CA LEU A 27 19.86 -7.84 -11.52
C LEU A 27 20.99 -8.85 -11.35
N LYS A 28 21.42 -9.02 -10.09
CA LYS A 28 22.44 -10.03 -9.73
C LYS A 28 21.80 -11.34 -9.29
N ASP A 29 20.63 -11.24 -8.63
CA ASP A 29 19.89 -12.37 -8.08
C ASP A 29 18.55 -12.60 -8.82
N ASN A 30 17.85 -13.68 -8.45
CA ASN A 30 16.58 -14.10 -9.03
C ASN A 30 15.48 -13.05 -8.80
N TYR A 31 14.67 -12.85 -9.83
CA TYR A 31 13.46 -12.01 -9.81
C TYR A 31 12.56 -12.29 -8.59
N ASP A 32 12.37 -13.56 -8.25
CA ASP A 32 11.53 -14.00 -7.15
C ASP A 32 12.05 -13.57 -5.77
N ASN A 33 13.37 -13.43 -5.61
CA ASN A 33 13.98 -13.00 -4.35
C ASN A 33 13.72 -11.52 -4.10
N LEU A 34 13.89 -10.67 -5.12
CA LEU A 34 13.58 -9.24 -5.03
C LEU A 34 12.10 -9.01 -4.73
N LEU A 35 11.24 -9.79 -5.37
CA LEU A 35 9.80 -9.72 -5.20
C LEU A 35 9.39 -10.14 -3.78
N SER A 36 9.93 -11.25 -3.29
CA SER A 36 9.67 -11.72 -1.92
C SER A 36 10.16 -10.70 -0.88
N LYS A 37 11.33 -10.10 -1.10
CA LYS A 37 11.86 -9.10 -0.17
C LYS A 37 11.07 -7.79 -0.17
N SER A 38 10.64 -7.35 -1.34
CA SER A 38 9.75 -6.18 -1.47
C SER A 38 8.43 -6.39 -0.74
N LYS A 39 7.82 -7.57 -0.92
CA LYS A 39 6.60 -7.96 -0.20
C LYS A 39 6.80 -7.93 1.30
N GLU A 40 7.87 -8.55 1.80
CA GLU A 40 8.18 -8.60 3.23
C GLU A 40 8.25 -7.20 3.86
N ILE A 41 8.87 -6.23 3.16
CA ILE A 41 9.01 -4.85 3.66
C ILE A 41 7.65 -4.13 3.70
N LEU A 42 6.87 -4.27 2.63
CA LEU A 42 5.53 -3.68 2.55
C LEU A 42 4.57 -4.30 3.59
N GLU A 43 4.67 -5.61 3.83
CA GLU A 43 3.88 -6.31 4.86
C GLU A 43 4.26 -5.86 6.27
N LYS A 44 5.55 -5.70 6.56
CA LYS A 44 6.02 -5.19 7.85
C LYS A 44 5.50 -3.78 8.13
N ASP A 45 5.52 -2.91 7.12
CA ASP A 45 4.99 -1.56 7.25
C ASP A 45 3.47 -1.55 7.49
N LEU A 46 2.71 -2.38 6.75
CA LEU A 46 1.28 -2.54 6.97
C LEU A 46 0.97 -3.12 8.36
N PHE A 47 1.79 -4.05 8.84
CA PHE A 47 1.65 -4.63 10.17
C PHE A 47 1.83 -3.58 11.27
N LYS A 48 2.87 -2.73 11.18
CA LYS A 48 3.05 -1.60 12.11
C LYS A 48 1.82 -0.69 12.16
N GLU A 49 1.28 -0.37 10.99
CA GLU A 49 0.07 0.47 10.90
C GLU A 49 -1.16 -0.21 11.52
N ARG A 50 -1.32 -1.53 11.33
CA ARG A 50 -2.40 -2.30 11.97
C ARG A 50 -2.25 -2.34 13.49
N SER A 51 -1.05 -2.59 13.99
CA SER A 51 -0.78 -2.61 15.44
C SER A 51 -1.05 -1.24 16.08
N LEU A 52 -0.71 -0.14 15.39
CA LEU A 52 -1.09 1.21 15.83
C LEU A 52 -2.61 1.37 15.87
N ASP A 53 -3.33 1.01 14.79
CA ASP A 53 -4.79 1.14 14.73
C ASP A 53 -5.48 0.27 15.79
N GLU A 54 -4.99 -0.94 16.08
CA GLU A 54 -5.47 -1.82 17.14
C GLU A 54 -5.23 -1.21 18.52
N ARG A 55 -4.01 -0.73 18.80
CA ARG A 55 -3.71 -0.11 20.09
C ARG A 55 -4.54 1.16 20.33
N VAL A 56 -4.79 1.95 19.28
CA VAL A 56 -5.67 3.12 19.36
C VAL A 56 -7.10 2.69 19.71
N LYS A 57 -7.62 1.61 19.12
CA LYS A 57 -8.97 1.10 19.44
C LYS A 57 -9.06 0.62 20.87
N GLU A 58 -8.10 -0.18 21.33
CA GLU A 58 -8.06 -0.66 22.72
C GLU A 58 -8.16 0.51 23.72
N LEU A 59 -7.36 1.57 23.51
CA LEU A 59 -7.38 2.74 24.40
C LEU A 59 -8.71 3.52 24.37
N LEU A 60 -9.40 3.54 23.22
CA LEU A 60 -10.70 4.18 23.12
C LEU A 60 -11.82 3.32 23.73
N GLU A 61 -11.71 1.99 23.63
CA GLU A 61 -12.64 1.04 24.28
C GLU A 61 -12.49 1.09 25.81
N GLU A 62 -11.26 1.20 26.33
CA GLU A 62 -11.00 1.37 27.76
C GLU A 62 -11.62 2.65 28.34
N GLN A 63 -11.84 3.69 27.53
CA GLN A 63 -12.41 4.98 27.94
C GLN A 63 -13.77 5.28 27.30
N GLU A 64 -14.48 4.26 26.81
CA GLU A 64 -15.73 4.43 26.06
C GLU A 64 -16.82 5.11 26.92
N ASP A 65 -17.01 4.67 28.16
CA ASP A 65 -17.99 5.23 29.09
C ASP A 65 -17.74 6.72 29.39
N GLU A 66 -16.46 7.10 29.56
CA GLU A 66 -16.07 8.49 29.82
C GLU A 66 -16.26 9.36 28.57
N MET A 67 -15.98 8.82 27.39
CA MET A 67 -16.21 9.50 26.11
C MET A 67 -17.69 9.72 25.83
N GLU A 68 -18.54 8.73 26.11
CA GLU A 68 -20.00 8.86 26.01
C GLU A 68 -20.53 9.92 26.98
N PHE A 69 -20.05 9.90 28.23
CA PHE A 69 -20.43 10.88 29.24
C PHE A 69 -20.03 12.32 28.85
N MET A 70 -18.82 12.50 28.31
CA MET A 70 -18.32 13.80 27.87
C MET A 70 -18.78 14.22 26.46
N GLN A 71 -19.59 13.41 25.77
CA GLN A 71 -20.06 13.63 24.40
C GLN A 71 -18.92 13.88 23.39
N VAL A 72 -17.79 13.19 23.59
CA VAL A 72 -16.61 13.37 22.76
C VAL A 72 -16.76 12.60 21.45
N ASP A 73 -16.46 13.25 20.32
CA ASP A 73 -16.50 12.60 19.01
C ASP A 73 -15.39 11.52 18.89
N ARG A 74 -15.81 10.26 18.77
CA ARG A 74 -14.93 9.09 18.67
C ARG A 74 -13.95 9.17 17.52
N LYS A 75 -14.35 9.74 16.38
CA LYS A 75 -13.52 9.82 15.18
C LYS A 75 -12.39 10.85 15.38
N ASN A 76 -12.69 11.97 15.99
CA ASN A 76 -11.70 12.99 16.34
C ASN A 76 -10.71 12.44 17.38
N MET A 77 -11.19 11.75 18.42
CA MET A 77 -10.33 11.12 19.42
C MET A 77 -9.43 10.04 18.82
N PHE A 78 -9.97 9.20 17.92
CA PHE A 78 -9.18 8.23 17.19
C PHE A 78 -8.00 8.88 16.47
N TRP A 79 -8.23 10.00 15.77
CA TRP A 79 -7.16 10.69 15.06
C TRP A 79 -6.12 11.29 16.01
N LEU A 80 -6.55 11.87 17.14
CA LEU A 80 -5.65 12.45 18.15
C LEU A 80 -4.77 11.39 18.83
N VAL A 81 -5.37 10.27 19.25
CA VAL A 81 -4.64 9.16 19.87
C VAL A 81 -3.71 8.50 18.87
N LYS A 82 -4.17 8.30 17.62
CA LYS A 82 -3.32 7.80 16.53
C LYS A 82 -2.12 8.72 16.28
N LYS A 83 -2.32 10.03 16.27
CA LYS A 83 -1.23 11.00 16.12
C LYS A 83 -0.23 10.97 17.28
N ARG A 84 -0.73 10.76 18.50
CA ARG A 84 0.10 10.65 19.70
C ARG A 84 0.96 9.38 19.68
N LEU A 85 0.39 8.25 19.25
CA LEU A 85 1.05 6.95 19.27
C LEU A 85 1.87 6.65 18.01
N ALA A 86 1.67 7.38 16.91
CA ALA A 86 2.40 7.16 15.65
C ALA A 86 3.93 7.07 15.81
N PRO A 87 4.60 7.90 16.63
CA PRO A 87 6.05 7.78 16.85
C PRO A 87 6.47 6.51 17.59
N GLU A 88 5.63 5.97 18.48
CA GLU A 88 5.94 4.77 19.27
C GLU A 88 5.94 3.51 18.40
N PHE A 89 5.09 3.49 17.37
CA PHE A 89 4.97 2.38 16.42
C PHE A 89 5.83 2.56 15.17
N ASP A 90 6.61 3.65 15.08
CA ASP A 90 7.41 4.00 13.89
C ASP A 90 6.55 4.04 12.62
N VAL A 91 5.36 4.67 12.72
CA VAL A 91 4.39 4.80 11.63
C VAL A 91 4.35 6.25 11.14
N ILE A 92 4.57 6.43 9.84
CA ILE A 92 4.48 7.74 9.19
C ILE A 92 3.03 7.97 8.75
N LEU A 93 2.42 9.07 9.23
CA LEU A 93 1.02 9.41 8.93
C LEU A 93 0.81 10.00 7.53
N ASN A 94 1.81 10.70 7.00
CA ASN A 94 1.75 11.25 5.65
C ASN A 94 2.06 10.16 4.64
N ASN A 95 1.16 9.95 3.67
CA ASN A 95 1.32 8.91 2.66
C ASN A 95 2.55 9.13 1.78
N GLU A 96 2.85 10.37 1.39
CA GLU A 96 4.01 10.65 0.53
C GLU A 96 5.33 10.34 1.26
N ASP A 97 5.44 10.81 2.51
CA ASP A 97 6.62 10.52 3.35
C ASP A 97 6.75 9.02 3.62
N ARG A 98 5.62 8.32 3.81
CA ARG A 98 5.60 6.86 3.98
C ARG A 98 6.06 6.13 2.72
N HIS A 99 5.65 6.55 1.53
CA HIS A 99 6.11 5.96 0.27
C HIS A 99 7.61 6.22 0.05
N ASN A 100 8.12 7.38 0.47
CA ASN A 100 9.55 7.70 0.41
C ASN A 100 10.36 6.79 1.35
N ASP A 101 9.92 6.65 2.60
CA ASP A 101 10.55 5.76 3.57
C ASP A 101 10.50 4.29 3.12
N LEU A 102 9.39 3.83 2.55
CA LEU A 102 9.28 2.50 1.92
C LEU A 102 10.28 2.34 0.77
N ALA A 103 10.40 3.33 -0.12
CA ALA A 103 11.37 3.28 -1.21
C ALA A 103 12.82 3.21 -0.68
N HIS A 104 13.12 3.92 0.40
CA HIS A 104 14.42 3.85 1.05
C HIS A 104 14.69 2.46 1.67
N LYS A 105 13.71 1.90 2.40
CA LYS A 105 13.81 0.57 3.02
C LYS A 105 13.98 -0.53 1.97
N ILE A 106 13.21 -0.46 0.88
CA ILE A 106 13.30 -1.43 -0.23
C ILE A 106 14.67 -1.36 -0.90
N LEU A 107 15.15 -0.15 -1.23
CA LEU A 107 16.48 -0.01 -1.83
C LEU A 107 17.58 -0.54 -0.89
N SER A 108 17.54 -0.15 0.39
CA SER A 108 18.54 -0.58 1.36
C SER A 108 18.55 -2.11 1.49
N ALA A 109 17.37 -2.73 1.55
CA ALA A 109 17.29 -4.19 1.56
C ALA A 109 17.85 -4.85 0.29
N PHE A 110 17.65 -4.25 -0.89
CA PHE A 110 18.23 -4.79 -2.13
C PHE A 110 19.75 -4.68 -2.16
N VAL A 111 20.31 -3.60 -1.62
CA VAL A 111 21.76 -3.40 -1.52
C VAL A 111 22.36 -4.33 -0.46
N ASP A 112 21.76 -4.39 0.73
CA ASP A 112 22.25 -5.19 1.86
C ASP A 112 22.26 -6.70 1.55
N ASN A 113 21.32 -7.17 0.72
CA ASN A 113 21.26 -8.56 0.28
C ASN A 113 21.98 -8.79 -1.06
N ASP A 114 22.65 -7.78 -1.62
CA ASP A 114 23.44 -7.88 -2.86
C ASP A 114 22.60 -8.37 -4.07
N PHE A 115 21.34 -7.94 -4.14
CA PHE A 115 20.39 -8.36 -5.18
C PHE A 115 20.54 -7.59 -6.49
N ILE A 116 21.03 -6.35 -6.41
CA ILE A 116 21.11 -5.42 -7.54
C ILE A 116 22.49 -4.75 -7.59
N ASN A 117 22.96 -4.51 -8.81
CA ASN A 117 24.03 -3.56 -9.09
C ASN A 117 23.44 -2.36 -9.85
N PHE A 118 24.04 -1.20 -9.65
CA PHE A 118 23.62 0.00 -10.36
C PHE A 118 24.78 0.97 -10.53
N ASP A 119 24.82 1.64 -11.68
CA ASP A 119 25.87 2.63 -12.03
C ASP A 119 25.43 4.08 -11.76
N VAL A 120 24.27 4.26 -11.13
CA VAL A 120 23.64 5.57 -10.88
C VAL A 120 23.63 5.91 -9.38
N SER A 121 23.26 7.14 -9.04
CA SER A 121 23.09 7.51 -7.63
C SER A 121 21.90 6.77 -7.01
N GLU A 122 22.03 6.40 -5.73
CA GLU A 122 20.94 5.77 -4.97
C GLU A 122 19.63 6.57 -5.05
N ASN A 123 19.73 7.90 -5.03
CA ASN A 123 18.57 8.79 -5.09
C ASN A 123 17.73 8.55 -6.37
N ARG A 124 18.39 8.22 -7.49
CA ARG A 124 17.70 7.92 -8.75
C ARG A 124 16.87 6.64 -8.64
N ILE A 125 17.37 5.64 -7.92
CA ILE A 125 16.68 4.36 -7.71
C ILE A 125 15.58 4.51 -6.67
N LYS A 126 15.82 5.28 -5.59
CA LYS A 126 14.76 5.65 -4.63
C LYS A 126 13.59 6.31 -5.35
N ASN A 127 13.87 7.28 -6.22
CA ASN A 127 12.85 7.96 -7.01
C ASN A 127 12.14 7.02 -8.00
N LEU A 128 12.85 6.05 -8.58
CA LEU A 128 12.24 5.02 -9.42
C LEU A 128 11.23 4.19 -8.60
N ILE A 129 11.66 3.63 -7.46
CA ILE A 129 10.81 2.82 -6.58
C ILE A 129 9.60 3.63 -6.08
N PHE A 130 9.84 4.86 -5.63
CA PHE A 130 8.78 5.78 -5.23
C PHE A 130 7.77 6.02 -6.36
N SER A 131 8.25 6.31 -7.57
CA SER A 131 7.40 6.53 -8.74
C SER A 131 6.61 5.27 -9.09
N SER A 132 7.20 4.08 -8.96
CA SER A 132 6.50 2.82 -9.19
C SER A 132 5.34 2.61 -8.21
N ILE A 133 5.54 2.93 -6.93
CA ILE A 133 4.48 2.87 -5.90
C ILE A 133 3.37 3.87 -6.22
N GLU A 134 3.71 5.14 -6.46
CA GLU A 134 2.75 6.20 -6.78
C GLU A 134 1.96 5.91 -8.07
N ASN A 135 2.65 5.49 -9.13
CA ASN A 135 2.03 5.17 -10.40
C ASN A 135 1.08 3.97 -10.28
N TYR A 136 1.46 2.95 -9.50
CA TYR A 136 0.56 1.84 -9.21
C TYR A 136 -0.70 2.33 -8.50
N LEU A 137 -0.56 3.14 -7.45
CA LEU A 137 -1.70 3.65 -6.67
C LEU A 137 -2.63 4.53 -7.51
N ARG A 138 -2.09 5.40 -8.37
CA ARG A 138 -2.89 6.22 -9.29
C ARG A 138 -3.61 5.37 -10.34
N THR A 139 -2.90 4.38 -10.90
CA THR A 139 -3.50 3.46 -11.87
C THR A 139 -4.62 2.66 -11.21
N TYR A 140 -4.42 2.25 -9.97
CA TYR A 140 -5.41 1.55 -9.18
C TYR A 140 -6.64 2.41 -8.92
N GLU A 141 -6.49 3.66 -8.49
CA GLU A 141 -7.60 4.59 -8.28
C GLU A 141 -8.42 4.80 -9.55
N SER A 142 -7.76 5.02 -10.69
CA SER A 142 -8.41 5.10 -12.00
C SER A 142 -9.12 3.81 -12.39
N LEU A 143 -8.58 2.64 -12.04
CA LEU A 143 -9.21 1.35 -12.28
C LEU A 143 -10.44 1.14 -11.40
N GLU A 144 -10.39 1.54 -10.12
CA GLU A 144 -11.56 1.50 -9.24
C GLU A 144 -12.67 2.36 -9.85
N ASP A 145 -12.35 3.59 -10.28
CA ASP A 145 -13.33 4.49 -10.92
C ASP A 145 -13.95 3.86 -12.17
N GLU A 146 -13.14 3.28 -13.06
CA GLU A 146 -13.61 2.57 -14.26
C GLU A 146 -14.52 1.37 -13.91
N VAL A 147 -14.18 0.62 -12.86
CA VAL A 147 -14.98 -0.52 -12.38
C VAL A 147 -16.27 -0.04 -11.72
N TYR A 148 -16.24 1.03 -10.92
CA TYR A 148 -17.41 1.66 -10.33
C TYR A 148 -18.36 2.20 -11.40
N GLU A 149 -17.84 2.87 -12.43
CA GLU A 149 -18.62 3.31 -13.57
C GLU A 149 -19.26 2.12 -14.28
N LYS A 150 -18.51 1.05 -14.56
CA LYS A 150 -19.07 -0.17 -15.16
C LYS A 150 -20.18 -0.75 -14.30
N ILE A 151 -19.98 -0.93 -13.00
CA ILE A 151 -20.99 -1.48 -12.08
C ILE A 151 -22.22 -0.57 -11.98
N SER A 152 -22.05 0.75 -11.99
CA SER A 152 -23.18 1.70 -12.00
C SER A 152 -24.04 1.59 -13.27
N HIS A 153 -23.48 1.13 -14.38
CA HIS A 153 -24.21 0.85 -15.62
C HIS A 153 -24.85 -0.55 -15.65
N TYR A 154 -24.65 -1.41 -14.64
CA TYR A 154 -25.33 -2.70 -14.57
C TYR A 154 -26.83 -2.50 -14.31
N LYS A 155 -27.65 -3.28 -15.02
CA LYS A 155 -29.12 -3.27 -14.84
C LYS A 155 -29.56 -3.65 -13.41
N ARG A 156 -28.70 -4.35 -12.67
CA ARG A 156 -28.91 -4.73 -11.27
C ARG A 156 -28.07 -3.79 -10.40
N LYS A 157 -28.71 -2.93 -9.61
CA LYS A 157 -28.00 -2.05 -8.67
C LYS A 157 -27.36 -2.92 -7.58
N LEU A 158 -26.06 -3.18 -7.72
CA LEU A 158 -25.28 -3.84 -6.69
C LEU A 158 -25.00 -2.82 -5.58
N VAL A 159 -25.27 -3.20 -4.33
CA VAL A 159 -25.04 -2.33 -3.17
C VAL A 159 -23.55 -2.37 -2.82
N PRO A 160 -22.84 -1.22 -2.77
CA PRO A 160 -21.45 -1.19 -2.34
C PRO A 160 -21.30 -1.84 -0.95
N GLY A 161 -20.41 -2.83 -0.84
CA GLY A 161 -20.19 -3.60 0.39
C GLY A 161 -21.06 -4.84 0.57
N SER A 162 -21.82 -5.28 -0.44
CA SER A 162 -22.40 -6.63 -0.46
C SER A 162 -21.40 -7.66 -1.00
N GLU A 163 -21.52 -8.93 -0.58
CA GLU A 163 -20.70 -10.03 -1.13
C GLU A 163 -20.82 -10.12 -2.66
N GLU A 164 -22.02 -9.92 -3.22
CA GLU A 164 -22.24 -9.90 -4.67
C GLU A 164 -21.48 -8.74 -5.36
N PHE A 165 -21.39 -7.56 -4.72
CA PHE A 165 -20.64 -6.43 -5.24
C PHE A 165 -19.14 -6.71 -5.20
N GLU A 166 -18.62 -7.24 -4.09
CA GLU A 166 -17.19 -7.55 -3.93
C GLU A 166 -16.72 -8.61 -4.92
N ILE A 167 -17.51 -9.68 -5.13
CA ILE A 167 -17.17 -10.74 -6.10
C ILE A 167 -17.12 -10.19 -7.54
N VAL A 168 -18.08 -9.33 -7.91
CA VAL A 168 -18.13 -8.74 -9.26
C VAL A 168 -17.00 -7.73 -9.45
N PHE A 169 -16.71 -6.94 -8.41
CA PHE A 169 -15.61 -6.00 -8.39
C PHE A 169 -14.26 -6.71 -8.58
N ASP A 170 -13.97 -7.74 -7.79
CA ASP A 170 -12.73 -8.52 -7.89
C ASP A 170 -12.56 -9.16 -9.26
N LYS A 171 -13.65 -9.66 -9.86
CA LYS A 171 -13.60 -10.29 -11.18
C LYS A 171 -13.29 -9.27 -12.28
N LEU A 172 -13.98 -8.13 -12.30
CA LEU A 172 -13.74 -7.06 -13.27
C LEU A 172 -12.34 -6.46 -13.10
N TYR A 173 -11.88 -6.36 -11.85
CA TYR A 173 -10.56 -5.89 -11.50
C TYR A 173 -9.46 -6.82 -12.03
N GLN A 174 -9.59 -8.14 -11.84
CA GLN A 174 -8.67 -9.14 -12.40
C GLN A 174 -8.64 -9.11 -13.95
N GLU A 175 -9.78 -8.87 -14.60
CA GLU A 175 -9.85 -8.72 -16.06
C GLU A 175 -9.13 -7.46 -16.56
N GLU A 176 -9.29 -6.32 -15.87
CA GLU A 176 -8.59 -5.09 -16.24
C GLU A 176 -7.08 -5.16 -15.96
N LEU A 177 -6.66 -5.83 -14.87
CA LEU A 177 -5.25 -6.11 -14.62
C LEU A 177 -4.61 -6.96 -15.73
N LYS A 178 -5.28 -8.02 -16.17
CA LYS A 178 -4.82 -8.86 -17.30
C LYS A 178 -4.73 -8.07 -18.61
N LYS A 179 -5.70 -7.19 -18.89
CA LYS A 179 -5.66 -6.35 -20.10
C LYS A 179 -4.48 -5.37 -20.10
N ARG A 180 -4.07 -4.88 -18.93
CA ARG A 180 -2.93 -3.96 -18.79
C ARG A 180 -1.57 -4.68 -18.67
N GLY A 181 -1.53 -6.02 -18.79
CA GLY A 181 -0.30 -6.81 -18.76
C GLY A 181 0.39 -6.82 -17.40
N MET A 182 -0.37 -6.57 -16.31
CA MET A 182 0.15 -6.53 -14.94
C MET A 182 0.03 -7.90 -14.22
N LEU A 183 -0.33 -8.96 -14.96
CA LEU A 183 -0.60 -10.31 -14.48
C LEU A 183 -0.18 -11.35 -15.52
#